data_AF-X0T2V1-F1
#
_entry.id   AF-X0T2V1-F1
#
_cell.length_a   1.000
_cell.length_b   1.000
_cell.length_c   1.000
_cell.angle_alpha   90.00
_cell.angle_beta   90.00
_cell.angle_gamma   90.00
#
_symmetry.space_group_name_H-M   'P 1'
#
loop_
_entity.id
_entity.type
_entity.pdbx_description
1 polymer ?
#
loop_
_entity_poly.entity_id
_entity_poly.type
_entity_poly.pdbx_seq_one_letter_code
_entity_poly.pdbx_strand_id
1 'polypeptide(L)' 'MGISEIIGDKKAQILALAAKYGASNVRIFGSVAEGTADERSDIDFLVELESGRSLFD' A
#
# COMPACT_ATOMS: atom_id res chain seq x y z
N MET A 1 -15.61 2.71 -0.67
CA MET A 1 -14.69 2.84 -1.82
C MET A 1 -13.75 1.64 -1.82
N GLY A 2 -13.43 1.09 -3.00
CA GLY A 2 -12.65 -0.14 -3.12
C GLY A 2 -11.25 0.03 -3.74
N ILE A 3 -10.46 -1.05 -3.76
CA ILE A 3 -9.08 -1.07 -4.29
C ILE A 3 -9.00 -0.44 -5.69
N SER A 4 -9.86 -0.85 -6.64
CA SER A 4 -9.77 -0.36 -8.02
C SER A 4 -10.01 1.14 -8.13
N GLU A 5 -10.94 1.69 -7.35
CA GLU A 5 -11.30 3.12 -7.35
C GLU A 5 -10.18 3.98 -6.74
N ILE A 6 -9.53 3.50 -5.68
CA ILE A 6 -8.54 4.28 -4.94
C ILE A 6 -7.13 4.12 -5.55
N ILE A 7 -6.76 2.89 -5.93
CA ILE A 7 -5.39 2.48 -6.27
C ILE A 7 -5.16 2.31 -7.76
N GLY A 8 -6.21 2.08 -8.57
CA GLY A 8 -6.12 1.67 -9.99
C GLY A 8 -5.00 2.38 -10.75
N ASP A 9 -5.11 3.69 -10.89
CA ASP A 9 -4.15 4.51 -11.66
C ASP A 9 -2.82 4.74 -10.94
N LYS A 10 -2.78 4.58 -9.62
CA LYS A 10 -1.59 4.80 -8.78
C LYS A 10 -0.76 3.54 -8.56
N LYS A 11 -1.29 2.35 -8.92
CA LYS A 11 -0.67 1.05 -8.62
C LYS A 11 0.79 0.98 -9.06
N ALA A 12 1.10 1.41 -10.28
CA ALA A 12 2.46 1.38 -10.80
C ALA A 12 3.40 2.29 -9.99
N GLN A 13 2.94 3.48 -9.60
CA GLN A 13 3.71 4.43 -8.81
C GLN A 13 3.96 3.91 -7.38
N ILE A 14 2.96 3.31 -6.75
CA ILE A 14 3.09 2.71 -5.41
C ILE A 14 4.11 1.58 -5.42
N LEU A 15 4.04 0.68 -6.41
CA LEU A 15 4.99 -0.43 -6.53
C LEU A 15 6.42 0.07 -6.80
N ALA A 16 6.58 1.09 -7.66
CA ALA A 16 7.88 1.70 -7.90
C ALA A 16 8.45 2.38 -6.65
N LEU A 17 7.61 3.04 -5.86
CA LEU A 17 8.00 3.67 -4.61
C LEU A 17 8.40 2.63 -3.56
N ALA A 18 7.60 1.58 -3.39
CA ALA A 18 7.92 0.48 -2.48
C ALA A 18 9.31 -0.11 -2.82
N ALA A 19 9.54 -0.44 -4.09
CA ALA A 19 10.82 -0.98 -4.55
C ALA A 19 11.99 0.00 -4.30
N LYS A 20 11.79 1.30 -4.54
CA LYS A 20 12.81 2.34 -4.27
C LYS A 20 13.23 2.39 -2.80
N TYR A 21 12.31 2.11 -1.88
CA TYR A 21 12.58 2.08 -0.44
C TYR A 21 12.87 0.69 0.12
N GLY A 22 13.07 -0.32 -0.73
CA GLY A 22 13.36 -1.69 -0.30
C GLY A 22 12.16 -2.38 0.36
N ALA A 23 10.95 -1.97 0.02
CA ALA A 23 9.72 -2.67 0.36
C ALA A 23 9.26 -3.52 -0.83
N SER A 24 8.85 -4.74 -0.55
CA SER A 24 8.38 -5.72 -1.52
C SER A 24 7.12 -6.41 -1.01
N ASN A 25 6.58 -7.35 -1.79
CA ASN A 25 5.35 -8.07 -1.46
C ASN A 25 4.17 -7.18 -1.01
N VAL A 26 3.97 -6.03 -1.68
CA VAL A 26 2.95 -5.04 -1.30
C VAL A 26 1.55 -5.64 -1.40
N ARG A 27 0.79 -5.55 -0.29
CA ARG A 27 -0.61 -5.96 -0.17
C ARG A 27 -1.42 -4.87 0.51
N ILE A 28 -2.73 -4.86 0.28
CA ILE A 28 -3.67 -3.94 0.92
C ILE A 28 -4.53 -4.74 1.89
N PHE A 29 -4.76 -4.19 3.08
CA PHE A 29 -5.71 -4.73 4.05
C PHE A 29 -6.60 -3.61 4.59
N GLY A 30 -7.45 -3.93 5.57
CA GLY A 30 -8.34 -2.95 6.19
C GLY A 30 -9.50 -2.52 5.29
N SER A 31 -10.04 -1.33 5.56
CA SER A 31 -11.30 -0.84 4.99
C SER A 31 -11.32 -0.77 3.46
N VAL A 32 -10.17 -0.49 2.83
CA VAL A 32 -10.04 -0.46 1.36
C VAL A 32 -10.16 -1.86 0.76
N ALA A 33 -9.60 -2.88 1.42
CA ALA A 33 -9.73 -4.26 0.98
C ALA A 33 -11.16 -4.80 1.19
N GLU A 34 -11.85 -4.32 2.22
CA GLU A 34 -13.26 -4.66 2.51
C GLU A 34 -14.27 -3.85 1.69
N GLY A 35 -13.82 -2.80 0.98
CA GLY A 35 -14.69 -1.89 0.22
C GLY A 35 -15.46 -0.87 1.07
N THR A 36 -15.18 -0.81 2.38
CA THR A 36 -15.85 0.02 3.38
C THR A 36 -15.19 1.39 3.58
N ALA A 37 -14.07 1.67 2.90
CA ALA A 37 -13.38 2.96 2.99
C ALA A 37 -14.24 4.15 2.54
N ASP A 38 -14.10 5.28 3.22
CA ASP A 38 -14.69 6.59 2.91
C ASP A 38 -13.62 7.63 2.54
N GLU A 39 -14.03 8.87 2.25
CA GLU A 39 -13.10 9.96 1.86
C GLU A 39 -12.09 10.35 2.94
N ARG A 40 -12.29 9.92 4.19
CA ARG A 40 -11.40 10.21 5.32
C ARG A 40 -10.56 9.00 5.71
N SER A 41 -10.80 7.85 5.09
CA SER A 41 -10.08 6.62 5.35
C SER A 41 -8.66 6.70 4.78
N ASP A 42 -7.71 6.18 5.54
CA ASP A 42 -6.36 5.91 5.07
C ASP A 42 -6.29 4.60 4.27
N ILE A 43 -5.09 4.25 3.84
CA ILE A 43 -4.83 3.04 3.08
C ILE A 43 -3.76 2.24 3.81
N ASP A 44 -4.15 1.07 4.29
CA ASP A 44 -3.26 0.17 5.00
C ASP A 44 -2.49 -0.75 4.04
N PHE A 45 -1.16 -0.71 4.13
CA PHE A 45 -0.28 -1.57 3.35
C PHE A 45 0.44 -2.58 4.24
N LEU A 46 0.47 -3.83 3.79
CA LEU A 46 1.37 -4.85 4.31
C LEU A 46 2.51 -5.03 3.31
N VAL A 47 3.75 -4.99 3.80
CA VAL A 47 4.96 -5.10 2.98
C VAL A 47 5.99 -5.99 3.65
N GLU A 48 6.88 -6.55 2.85
CA GLU A 48 8.13 -7.17 3.30
C GLU A 48 9.29 -6.19 3.09
N LEU A 49 9.98 -5.83 4.16
CA LEU A 49 11.16 -4.95 4.09
C LEU A 49 12.42 -5.77 3.82
N GLU A 50 13.32 -5.21 3.01
CA GLU A 50 14.67 -5.72 2.83
C GLU A 50 15.39 -5.89 4.17
N SER A 51 16.27 -6.89 4.26
CA SER A 51 17.09 -7.10 5.45
C SER A 51 17.91 -5.85 5.78
N GLY A 52 17.81 -5.38 7.03
CA GLY A 52 18.49 -4.18 7.50
C GLY A 52 17.70 -2.88 7.32
N ARG A 53 16.45 -2.94 6.83
CA ARG A 53 15.50 -1.82 6.86
C ARG A 53 14.47 -2.00 7.98
N SER A 54 14.03 -0.89 8.53
CA SER A 54 13.07 -0.78 9.62
C SER A 54 11.97 0.22 9.28
N LEU A 55 10.96 0.33 10.15
CA LEU A 55 9.84 1.23 9.97
C LEU A 55 10.25 2.73 9.98
N PHE A 56 11.40 3.06 10.56
CA PHE A 56 11.84 4.44 10.78
C PHE A 56 12.99 4.88 9.86
N ASP A 57 13.40 4.04 8.89
CA ASP A 57 14.39 4.39 7.86
C ASP A 57 13.77 5.16 6.69
#